data_AF-A0A6L6E826-F1
#
_entry.id   AF-A0A6L6E826-F1
#
_cell.length_a   1.000
_cell.length_b   1.000
_cell.length_c   1.000
_cell.angle_alpha   90.00
_cell.angle_beta   90.00
_cell.angle_gamma   90.00
#
_symmetry.space_group_name_H-M   'P 1'
#
loop_
_entity.id
_entity.type
_entity.pdbx_description
1 polymer ?
#
loop_
_entity_poly.entity_id
_entity_poly.type
_entity_poly.pdbx_seq_one_letter_code
_entity_poly.pdbx_strand_id
1 'polypeptide(L)' 'MSTSRPTINDVATRAGVSKSLVSLALSGSTRVSDVSRQRIVDAAAELGYRRNAAA' A
#
# COMPACT_ATOMS: atom_id res chain seq x y z
N MET A 1 -25.17 0.44 -1.74
CA MET A 1 -24.00 1.34 -1.91
C MET A 1 -22.77 0.48 -1.77
N SER A 2 -21.99 0.31 -2.85
CA SER A 2 -20.86 -0.61 -2.85
C SER A 2 -19.74 -0.04 -1.97
N THR A 3 -19.64 -0.55 -0.74
CA THR A 3 -18.53 -0.37 0.18
C THR A 3 -17.30 -1.07 -0.41
N SER A 4 -16.73 -0.49 -1.46
CA SER A 4 -15.50 -1.00 -2.06
C SER A 4 -14.39 -0.88 -1.02
N ARG A 5 -13.91 -2.04 -0.57
CA ARG A 5 -12.75 -2.12 0.33
C ARG A 5 -11.57 -1.44 -0.38
N PRO A 6 -10.78 -0.63 0.34
CA PRO A 6 -9.59 -0.03 -0.22
C PRO A 6 -8.73 -1.13 -0.84
N THR A 7 -8.22 -0.85 -2.03
CA THR A 7 -7.35 -1.77 -2.76
C THR A 7 -5.90 -1.30 -2.67
N ILE A 8 -4.97 -2.18 -3.08
CA ILE A 8 -3.56 -1.81 -3.18
C ILE A 8 -3.32 -0.66 -4.16
N ASN A 9 -4.21 -0.47 -5.16
CA ASN A 9 -4.12 0.64 -6.10
C ASN A 9 -4.48 1.97 -5.45
N ASP A 10 -5.43 1.97 -4.51
CA ASP A 10 -5.80 3.17 -3.75
C ASP A 10 -4.66 3.58 -2.83
N VAL A 11 -4.02 2.61 -2.18
CA VAL A 11 -2.81 2.84 -1.38
C VAL A 11 -1.67 3.40 -2.23
N ALA A 12 -1.45 2.84 -3.43
CA ALA A 12 -0.42 3.31 -4.34
C ALA A 12 -0.65 4.77 -4.78
N THR A 13 -1.89 5.07 -5.19
CA THR A 13 -2.31 6.42 -5.57
C THR A 13 -2.12 7.41 -4.41
N ARG A 14 -2.53 7.03 -3.19
CA ARG A 14 -2.43 7.92 -2.02
C ARG A 14 -1.01 8.10 -1.52
N ALA A 15 -0.18 7.06 -1.57
CA ALA A 15 1.24 7.16 -1.23
C ALA A 15 2.07 7.86 -2.31
N GLY A 16 1.50 8.15 -3.49
CA GLY A 16 2.19 8.77 -4.61
C GLY A 16 3.25 7.87 -5.24
N VAL A 17 3.03 6.55 -5.22
CA VAL A 17 3.98 5.55 -5.70
C VAL A 17 3.30 4.56 -6.64
N SER A 18 4.10 3.83 -7.41
CA SER A 18 3.60 2.80 -8.33
C SER A 18 3.11 1.56 -7.57
N LYS A 19 2.07 0.88 -8.08
CA LYS A 19 1.60 -0.42 -7.57
C LYS A 19 2.74 -1.43 -7.39
N SER A 20 3.68 -1.47 -8.33
CA SER A 20 4.86 -2.33 -8.27
C SER A 20 5.75 -2.03 -7.06
N LEU A 21 5.91 -0.76 -6.68
CA LEU A 21 6.68 -0.36 -5.50
C LEU A 21 5.96 -0.78 -4.21
N VAL A 22 4.64 -0.63 -4.16
CA VAL A 22 3.83 -1.13 -3.03
C VAL A 22 3.96 -2.64 -2.90
N SER A 23 3.84 -3.38 -4.01
CA SER A 23 4.06 -4.82 -4.04
C SER A 23 5.46 -5.19 -3.54
N LEU A 24 6.50 -4.50 -4.02
CA LEU A 24 7.88 -4.70 -3.59
C LEU A 24 8.07 -4.43 -2.08
N ALA A 25 7.44 -3.37 -1.57
CA ALA A 25 7.49 -2.98 -0.16
C ALA A 25 6.78 -4.00 0.74
N LEU A 26 5.64 -4.52 0.27
CA LEU A 26 4.85 -5.55 0.96
C LEU A 26 5.55 -6.91 0.93
N SER A 27 6.24 -7.24 -0.16
CA SER A 27 7.09 -8.43 -0.31
C SER A 27 8.40 -8.34 0.48
N GLY A 28 8.67 -7.24 1.18
CA GLY A 28 9.85 -7.09 2.04
C GLY A 28 11.16 -6.84 1.29
N SER A 29 11.11 -6.37 0.05
CA SER A 29 12.34 -6.06 -0.70
C SER A 29 13.05 -4.83 -0.14
N THR A 30 14.38 -4.93 -0.02
CA THR A 30 15.27 -3.84 0.43
C THR A 30 15.44 -2.72 -0.60
N ARG A 31 14.91 -2.89 -1.81
CA ARG A 31 14.94 -1.86 -2.88
C ARG A 31 13.95 -0.71 -2.66
N VAL A 32 13.16 -0.74 -1.59
CA VAL A 32 12.23 0.34 -1.25
C VAL A 32 12.87 1.20 -0.17
N SER A 33 13.04 2.50 -0.48
CA SER A 33 13.51 3.47 0.51
C SER A 33 12.57 3.52 1.71
N ASP A 34 13.11 3.69 2.91
CA ASP A 34 12.33 3.81 4.14
C ASP A 34 11.27 4.91 4.07
N VAL A 35 11.57 6.02 3.38
CA VAL A 35 10.61 7.11 3.15
C VAL A 35 9.39 6.62 2.38
N SER A 36 9.60 5.87 1.29
CA SER A 36 8.50 5.32 0.49
C SER A 36 7.72 4.26 1.27
N ARG A 37 8.42 3.43 2.04
CA ARG A 37 7.79 2.43 2.91
C ARG A 37 6.88 3.09 3.94
N GLN A 38 7.36 4.16 4.58
CA GLN A 38 6.58 4.90 5.57
C GLN A 38 5.33 5.52 4.93
N ARG A 39 5.46 6.18 3.77
CA ARG A 39 4.32 6.72 3.01
C ARG A 39 3.28 5.66 2.67
N ILE A 40 3.71 4.46 2.27
CA ILE A 40 2.81 3.34 1.97
C ILE A 40 2.07 2.89 3.23
N VAL A 41 2.77 2.78 4.36
CA VAL A 41 2.17 2.39 5.65
C VAL A 41 1.16 3.44 6.12
N ASP A 42 1.50 4.73 6.05
CA ASP A 42 0.60 5.82 6.41
C ASP A 42 -0.62 5.86 5.48
N ALA A 43 -0.42 5.78 4.17
CA ALA A 43 -1.52 5.73 3.21
C ALA A 43 -2.43 4.52 3.43
N ALA A 44 -1.86 3.36 3.75
CA ALA A 44 -2.63 2.17 4.07
C ALA A 44 -3.43 2.34 5.37
N ALA A 45 -2.84 2.94 6.41
CA ALA A 45 -3.52 3.22 7.67
C ALA A 45 -4.66 4.22 7.49
N GLU A 46 -4.42 5.31 6.77
CA GLU A 46 -5.40 6.35 6.43
C GLU A 46 -6.59 5.79 5.65
N LEU A 47 -6.34 4.90 4.70
CA LEU A 47 -7.39 4.25 3.92
C LEU A 47 -8.10 3.15 4.71
N GLY A 48 -7.60 2.75 5.88
CA GLY A 48 -8.05 1.54 6.57
C GLY A 48 -7.77 0.27 5.76
N TYR A 49 -6.79 0.33 4.85
CA TYR A 49 -6.29 -0.81 4.10
C TYR A 49 -5.58 -1.77 5.07
N ARG A 50 -6.34 -2.73 5.60
CA ARG A 50 -5.74 -3.92 6.17
C ARG A 50 -5.38 -4.83 5.02
N ARG A 51 -4.13 -5.31 4.98
CA ARG A 51 -3.79 -6.47 4.15
C ARG A 51 -4.81 -7.54 4.48
N ASN A 52 -5.75 -7.80 3.58
CA ASN A 52 -6.38 -9.09 3.54
C ASN A 52 -5.24 -10.00 3.14
N ALA A 53 -4.63 -10.66 4.12
CA ALA A 53 -3.72 -11.76 3.89
C ALA A 53 -4.55 -12.97 3.37
N ALA A 54 -5.36 -12.74 2.34
CA ALA A 54 -5.88 -13.76 1.47
C ALA A 54 -4.74 -14.12 0.51
N ALA A 55 -3.75 -14.81 1.07
CA ALA A 55 -2.86 -15.71 0.34
C ALA A 55 -3.29 -17.12 0.71
#